data_AF-A0A0L6WTK7-F1
#
_entry.id   AF-A0A0L6WTK7-F1
#
_cell.length_a   1.000
_cell.length_b   1.000
_cell.length_c   1.000
_cell.angle_alpha   90.00
_cell.angle_beta   90.00
_cell.angle_gamma   90.00
#
_symmetry.space_group_name_H-M   'P 1'
#
loop_
_entity.id
_entity.type
_entity.pdbx_description
1 polymer ?
#
loop_
_entity_poly.entity_id
_entity_poly.type
_entity_poly.pdbx_seq_one_letter_code
_entity_poly.pdbx_strand_id
1 'polypeptide(L)'
;MELKSLFVLASFAAFSLAQTTPTQVESDITNGIVPKLSAVITAIEDFSANGGSVDQAMTIHLADDDLNAAIVQVTDDLRRAVCPLSDSDATTILTDLEALSTNINSSLTDIVALKPELDTLGATPLIQQDLTVVKVSTDALGTALVACVSTRTSNTSRQPRSSITDRPSSPSTLPTLTSLCTTSLARARLIKEFHQRHPDAPCAIQGIYSILLADQAIRDYFYSTHWDATC
;
A
#
# COMPACT_ATOMS: atom_id res chain seq x y z
N MET A 1 -66.43 -2.54 -1.86
CA MET A 1 -65.07 -2.12 -1.50
C MET A 1 -64.38 -3.35 -0.92
N GLU A 2 -63.51 -4.00 -1.69
CA GLU A 2 -62.80 -5.22 -1.29
C GLU A 2 -61.29 -4.95 -1.35
N LEU A 3 -60.68 -4.71 -0.18
CA LEU A 3 -59.25 -4.67 0.06
C LEU A 3 -58.73 -6.11 0.15
N LYS A 4 -58.35 -6.72 -0.98
CA LYS A 4 -57.74 -8.05 -0.99
C LYS A 4 -56.74 -8.19 -2.13
N SER A 5 -55.52 -7.66 -1.97
CA SER A 5 -54.29 -8.41 -2.27
C SER A 5 -53.06 -7.53 -1.98
N LEU A 6 -52.75 -7.39 -0.69
CA LEU A 6 -51.47 -6.90 -0.21
C LEU A 6 -50.55 -8.13 -0.10
N PHE A 7 -49.92 -8.50 -1.21
CA PHE A 7 -48.87 -9.54 -1.24
C PHE A 7 -47.60 -8.94 -1.85
N VAL A 8 -47.09 -7.90 -1.18
CA VAL A 8 -45.71 -7.45 -1.34
C VAL A 8 -44.87 -8.36 -0.47
N LEU A 9 -44.52 -9.55 -0.98
CA LEU A 9 -43.51 -10.38 -0.35
C LEU A 9 -42.19 -9.62 -0.45
N ALA A 10 -41.69 -9.22 0.71
CA ALA A 10 -40.35 -8.73 0.90
C ALA A 10 -39.35 -9.82 0.44
N SER A 11 -38.86 -9.70 -0.79
CA SER A 11 -37.61 -10.33 -1.20
C SER A 11 -36.48 -9.60 -0.47
N PHE A 12 -36.27 -9.97 0.80
CA PHE A 12 -35.05 -9.66 1.51
C PHE A 12 -33.94 -10.46 0.82
N ALA A 13 -33.36 -9.89 -0.24
CA ALA A 13 -32.10 -10.38 -0.78
C ALA A 13 -31.06 -10.18 0.33
N ALA A 14 -30.85 -11.22 1.13
CA ALA A 14 -29.67 -11.33 1.97
C ALA A 14 -28.47 -11.41 1.01
N PHE A 15 -27.94 -10.25 0.63
CA PHE A 15 -26.59 -10.17 0.10
C PHE A 15 -25.69 -10.63 1.25
N SER A 16 -25.35 -11.93 1.24
CA SER A 16 -24.22 -12.40 2.03
C SER A 16 -23.02 -11.65 1.47
N LEU A 17 -22.59 -10.60 2.18
CA LEU A 17 -21.28 -10.01 1.96
C LEU A 17 -20.29 -11.15 2.19
N ALA A 18 -19.84 -11.78 1.10
CA ALA A 18 -18.87 -12.85 1.17
C ALA A 18 -17.63 -12.24 1.84
N GLN A 19 -17.31 -12.74 3.03
CA GLN A 19 -16.14 -12.30 3.75
C GLN A 19 -14.90 -12.74 2.97
N THR A 20 -13.99 -11.82 2.71
CA THR A 20 -12.73 -12.15 2.06
C THR A 20 -11.89 -13.02 3.02
N THR A 21 -11.20 -14.03 2.50
CA THR A 21 -10.29 -14.88 3.30
C THR A 21 -8.86 -14.36 3.21
N PRO A 22 -7.99 -14.65 4.19
CA PRO A 22 -6.56 -14.33 4.05
C PRO A 22 -5.92 -14.95 2.80
N THR A 23 -6.30 -16.18 2.44
CA THR A 23 -5.87 -16.84 1.20
C THR A 23 -6.28 -16.08 -0.07
N GLN A 24 -7.43 -15.39 -0.05
CA GLN A 24 -7.81 -14.53 -1.17
C GLN A 24 -6.88 -13.31 -1.26
N VAL A 25 -6.54 -12.68 -0.13
CA VAL A 25 -5.56 -11.57 -0.09
C VAL A 25 -4.20 -12.02 -0.62
N GLU A 26 -3.70 -13.18 -0.19
CA GLU A 26 -2.45 -13.78 -0.70
C GLU A 26 -2.52 -14.03 -2.22
N SER A 27 -3.64 -14.57 -2.70
CA SER A 27 -3.90 -14.76 -4.13
C SER A 27 -3.93 -13.44 -4.89
N ASP A 28 -4.53 -12.39 -4.36
CA ASP A 28 -4.61 -11.09 -5.03
C ASP A 28 -3.24 -10.40 -5.09
N ILE A 29 -2.35 -10.64 -4.12
CA ILE A 29 -0.96 -10.22 -4.21
C ILE A 29 -0.24 -11.00 -5.31
N THR A 30 -0.30 -12.33 -5.26
CA THR A 30 0.47 -13.21 -6.17
C THR A 30 -0.03 -13.16 -7.61
N ASN A 31 -1.35 -13.10 -7.81
CA ASN A 31 -1.98 -13.18 -9.13
C ASN A 31 -2.54 -11.84 -9.61
N GLY A 32 -2.62 -10.83 -8.74
CA GLY A 32 -3.00 -9.46 -9.08
C GLY A 32 -1.78 -8.56 -9.16
N ILE A 33 -1.15 -8.25 -8.02
CA ILE A 33 -0.06 -7.26 -7.96
C ILE A 33 1.17 -7.71 -8.76
N VAL A 34 1.67 -8.93 -8.56
CA VAL A 34 2.91 -9.42 -9.21
C VAL A 34 2.87 -9.27 -10.74
N PRO A 35 1.88 -9.82 -11.48
CA PRO A 35 1.89 -9.72 -12.94
C PRO A 35 1.71 -8.28 -13.43
N LYS A 36 1.00 -7.42 -12.68
CA LYS A 36 0.85 -6.00 -13.06
C LYS A 36 2.13 -5.20 -12.84
N LEU A 37 2.87 -5.47 -11.76
CA LEU A 37 4.20 -4.90 -11.56
C LEU A 37 5.16 -5.34 -12.66
N SER A 38 5.12 -6.62 -13.07
CA SER A 38 5.90 -7.09 -14.22
C SER A 38 5.53 -6.36 -15.52
N ALA A 39 4.25 -6.05 -15.75
CA ALA A 39 3.82 -5.28 -16.91
C ALA A 39 4.36 -3.85 -16.90
N VAL A 40 4.40 -3.18 -15.74
CA VAL A 40 5.04 -1.86 -15.58
C VAL A 40 6.52 -1.94 -15.94
N ILE A 41 7.23 -2.95 -15.40
CA ILE A 41 8.66 -3.14 -15.68
C ILE A 41 8.90 -3.34 -17.17
N THR A 42 8.14 -4.22 -17.83
CA THR A 42 8.25 -4.43 -19.27
C THR A 42 7.96 -3.15 -20.06
N ALA A 43 6.95 -2.37 -19.67
CA ALA A 43 6.66 -1.10 -20.34
C ALA A 43 7.79 -0.07 -20.19
N ILE A 44 8.47 -0.06 -19.04
CA ILE A 44 9.65 0.78 -18.79
C ILE A 44 10.85 0.31 -19.63
N GLU A 45 11.11 -1.01 -19.66
CA GLU A 45 12.20 -1.61 -20.45
C GLU A 45 12.01 -1.40 -21.96
N ASP A 46 10.76 -1.43 -22.43
CA ASP A 46 10.40 -1.21 -23.84
C ASP A 46 10.49 0.27 -24.24
N PHE A 47 10.51 1.20 -23.28
CA PHE A 47 10.65 2.62 -23.57
C PHE A 47 12.06 2.92 -24.10
N SER A 48 12.15 3.48 -25.31
CA SER A 48 13.45 3.68 -25.95
C SER A 48 14.29 4.74 -25.24
N ALA A 49 15.51 4.35 -24.83
CA ALA A 49 16.52 5.27 -24.30
C ALA A 49 17.01 6.32 -25.32
N ASN A 50 16.65 6.21 -26.60
CA ASN A 50 17.02 7.16 -27.65
C ASN A 50 15.86 8.09 -28.04
N GLY A 51 14.98 8.40 -27.08
CA GLY A 51 13.80 9.23 -27.30
C GLY A 51 12.58 8.40 -27.70
N GLY A 52 12.04 7.66 -26.73
CA GLY A 52 10.78 6.92 -26.85
C GLY A 52 9.60 7.77 -27.33
N SER A 53 8.42 7.16 -27.46
CA SER A 53 7.23 7.83 -27.98
C SER A 53 6.21 8.18 -26.89
N VAL A 54 5.29 9.08 -27.21
CA VAL A 54 4.11 9.36 -26.38
C VAL A 54 3.28 8.09 -26.15
N ASP A 55 3.18 7.20 -27.15
CA ASP A 55 2.48 5.93 -27.02
C ASP A 55 3.17 4.97 -26.03
N GLN A 56 4.51 4.98 -25.98
CA GLN A 56 5.27 4.21 -24.98
C GLN A 56 5.08 4.79 -23.58
N ALA A 57 5.11 6.12 -23.43
CA ALA A 57 4.79 6.76 -22.15
C ALA A 57 3.35 6.44 -21.68
N MET A 58 2.39 6.42 -22.61
CA MET A 58 1.00 6.01 -22.33
C MET A 58 0.93 4.53 -21.93
N THR A 59 1.77 3.67 -22.51
CA THR A 59 1.83 2.25 -22.15
C THR A 59 2.30 2.06 -20.71
N ILE A 60 3.32 2.83 -20.27
CA ILE A 60 3.75 2.86 -18.86
C ILE A 60 2.57 3.30 -17.96
N HIS A 61 1.90 4.39 -18.31
CA HIS A 61 0.75 4.90 -17.55
C HIS A 61 -0.38 3.87 -17.40
N LEU A 62 -0.78 3.20 -18.50
CA LEU A 62 -1.83 2.20 -18.46
C LEU A 62 -1.44 0.97 -17.62
N ALA A 63 -0.17 0.56 -17.68
CA ALA A 63 0.33 -0.52 -16.82
C ALA A 63 0.33 -0.11 -15.34
N ASP A 64 0.64 1.17 -15.04
CA ASP A 64 0.60 1.71 -13.68
C ASP A 64 -0.83 1.81 -13.13
N ASP A 65 -1.80 2.26 -13.94
CA ASP A 65 -3.22 2.30 -13.53
C ASP A 65 -3.75 0.89 -13.20
N ASP A 66 -3.38 -0.10 -14.01
CA ASP A 66 -3.69 -1.51 -13.75
C ASP A 66 -3.03 -2.03 -12.44
N LEU A 67 -1.78 -1.67 -12.18
CA LEU A 67 -1.09 -1.99 -10.92
C LEU A 67 -1.77 -1.33 -9.73
N ASN A 68 -2.11 -0.04 -9.86
CA ASN A 68 -2.82 0.71 -8.84
C ASN A 68 -4.18 0.08 -8.53
N ALA A 69 -4.94 -0.31 -9.55
CA ALA A 69 -6.21 -1.01 -9.37
C ALA A 69 -6.03 -2.33 -8.59
N ALA A 70 -4.99 -3.11 -8.88
CA ALA A 70 -4.67 -4.33 -8.14
C ALA A 70 -4.33 -4.05 -6.66
N ILE A 71 -3.55 -2.99 -6.37
CA ILE A 71 -3.21 -2.59 -4.99
C ILE A 71 -4.47 -2.16 -4.22
N VAL A 72 -5.35 -1.38 -4.86
CA VAL A 72 -6.63 -0.97 -4.27
C VAL A 72 -7.51 -2.18 -3.98
N GLN A 73 -7.59 -3.13 -4.91
CA GLN A 73 -8.34 -4.37 -4.71
C GLN A 73 -7.84 -5.16 -3.50
N VAL A 74 -6.53 -5.44 -3.40
CA VAL A 74 -5.92 -6.12 -2.24
C VAL A 74 -6.23 -5.36 -0.95
N THR A 75 -6.17 -4.02 -0.98
CA THR A 75 -6.47 -3.19 0.18
C THR A 75 -7.91 -3.36 0.65
N ASP A 76 -8.86 -3.38 -0.28
CA ASP A 76 -10.28 -3.55 0.03
C ASP A 76 -10.59 -4.96 0.49
N ASP A 77 -9.93 -5.96 -0.09
CA ASP A 77 -10.03 -7.36 0.33
C ASP A 77 -9.50 -7.58 1.74
N LEU A 78 -8.38 -6.94 2.07
CA LEU A 78 -7.83 -6.96 3.43
C LEU A 78 -8.77 -6.27 4.44
N ARG A 79 -9.43 -5.18 4.06
CA ARG A 79 -10.45 -4.51 4.91
C ARG A 79 -11.69 -5.37 5.13
N ARG A 80 -12.03 -6.24 4.17
CA ARG A 80 -13.15 -7.17 4.25
C ARG A 80 -12.79 -8.49 4.95
N ALA A 81 -11.51 -8.77 5.14
CA ALA A 81 -11.06 -10.00 5.76
C ALA A 81 -11.45 -10.12 7.25
N VAL A 82 -11.49 -11.35 7.77
CA VAL A 82 -11.61 -11.57 9.22
C VAL A 82 -10.34 -11.04 9.89
N CYS A 83 -10.50 -10.07 10.80
CA CYS A 83 -9.38 -9.56 11.59
C CYS A 83 -9.62 -9.83 13.10
N PRO A 84 -8.58 -10.16 13.89
CA PRO A 84 -7.17 -10.20 13.48
C PRO A 84 -6.82 -11.38 12.58
N LEU A 85 -5.90 -11.16 11.64
CA LEU A 85 -5.27 -12.22 10.86
C LEU A 85 -4.58 -13.22 11.81
N SER A 86 -4.39 -14.47 11.38
CA SER A 86 -3.52 -15.40 12.12
C SER A 86 -2.04 -14.99 11.98
N ASP A 87 -1.16 -15.51 12.83
CA ASP A 87 0.29 -15.26 12.69
C ASP A 87 0.82 -15.79 11.36
N SER A 88 0.36 -16.98 10.98
CA SER A 88 0.75 -17.60 9.71
C SER A 88 0.34 -16.74 8.52
N ASP A 89 -0.93 -16.32 8.45
CA ASP A 89 -1.43 -15.53 7.31
C ASP A 89 -0.74 -14.16 7.24
N ALA A 90 -0.55 -13.51 8.40
CA ALA A 90 0.14 -12.23 8.44
C ALA A 90 1.60 -12.36 7.98
N THR A 91 2.30 -13.43 8.36
CA THR A 91 3.66 -13.71 7.88
C THR A 91 3.69 -13.98 6.37
N THR A 92 2.79 -14.81 5.84
CA THR A 92 2.72 -15.08 4.40
C THR A 92 2.52 -13.79 3.60
N ILE A 93 1.50 -12.99 3.96
CA ILE A 93 1.22 -11.71 3.30
C ILE A 93 2.42 -10.77 3.35
N LEU A 94 3.11 -10.67 4.49
CA LEU A 94 4.31 -9.83 4.63
C LEU A 94 5.46 -10.32 3.75
N THR A 95 5.68 -11.63 3.68
CA THR A 95 6.71 -12.22 2.80
C THR A 95 6.41 -11.97 1.33
N ASP A 96 5.15 -12.14 0.91
CA ASP A 96 4.75 -11.88 -0.47
C ASP A 96 4.95 -10.41 -0.85
N LEU A 97 4.59 -9.48 0.04
CA LEU A 97 4.81 -8.05 -0.20
C LEU A 97 6.29 -7.67 -0.22
N GLU A 98 7.12 -8.27 0.64
CA GLU A 98 8.58 -8.04 0.64
C GLU A 98 9.23 -8.56 -0.65
N ALA A 99 8.76 -9.68 -1.19
CA ALA A 99 9.30 -10.23 -2.43
C ALA A 99 9.15 -9.26 -3.63
N LEU A 100 8.17 -8.35 -3.59
CA LEU A 100 7.99 -7.31 -4.61
C LEU A 100 9.08 -6.23 -4.58
N SER A 101 9.78 -6.10 -3.45
CA SER A 101 10.55 -4.90 -3.15
C SER A 101 11.75 -4.68 -4.09
N THR A 102 12.41 -5.76 -4.53
CA THR A 102 13.51 -5.67 -5.49
C THR A 102 13.02 -5.11 -6.83
N ASN A 103 11.88 -5.63 -7.31
CA ASN A 103 11.28 -5.23 -8.58
C ASN A 103 10.78 -3.77 -8.53
N ILE A 104 10.16 -3.37 -7.42
CA ILE A 104 9.75 -1.97 -7.20
C ILE A 104 10.97 -1.04 -7.27
N ASN A 105 12.03 -1.33 -6.51
CA ASN A 105 13.23 -0.49 -6.50
C ASN A 105 13.92 -0.40 -7.87
N SER A 106 13.97 -1.51 -8.62
CA SER A 106 14.51 -1.51 -9.99
C SER A 106 13.67 -0.61 -10.89
N SER A 107 12.34 -0.84 -10.93
CA SER A 107 11.44 -0.06 -11.78
C SER A 107 11.50 1.46 -11.51
N LEU A 108 11.62 1.84 -10.23
CA LEU A 108 11.79 3.24 -9.83
C LEU A 108 13.14 3.82 -10.25
N THR A 109 14.20 3.02 -10.23
CA THR A 109 15.52 3.44 -10.73
C THR A 109 15.46 3.65 -12.25
N ASP A 110 14.82 2.72 -12.95
CA ASP A 110 14.71 2.75 -14.41
C ASP A 110 13.84 3.92 -14.90
N ILE A 111 12.69 4.18 -14.28
CA ILE A 111 11.84 5.34 -14.64
C ILE A 111 12.52 6.68 -14.35
N VAL A 112 13.36 6.76 -13.32
CA VAL A 112 14.18 7.95 -13.03
C VAL A 112 15.21 8.17 -14.13
N ALA A 113 15.85 7.10 -14.61
CA ALA A 113 16.82 7.18 -15.69
C ALA A 113 16.19 7.68 -17.01
N LEU A 114 14.91 7.38 -17.26
CA LEU A 114 14.15 7.82 -18.43
C LEU A 114 13.66 9.28 -18.36
N LYS A 115 13.94 9.99 -17.27
CA LYS A 115 13.45 11.36 -17.07
C LYS A 115 13.77 12.32 -18.23
N PRO A 116 15.00 12.37 -18.79
CA PRO A 116 15.31 13.30 -19.89
C PRO A 116 14.43 13.08 -21.13
N GLU A 117 14.16 11.82 -21.46
CA GLU A 117 13.33 11.44 -22.61
C GLU A 117 11.85 11.75 -22.33
N LEU A 118 11.37 11.45 -21.13
CA LEU A 118 10.00 11.79 -20.70
C LEU A 118 9.77 13.32 -20.66
N ASP A 119 10.78 14.09 -20.25
CA ASP A 119 10.74 15.56 -20.28
C ASP A 119 10.64 16.07 -21.73
N THR A 120 11.40 15.48 -22.64
CA THR A 120 11.37 15.82 -24.08
C THR A 120 9.99 15.58 -24.69
N LEU A 121 9.28 14.55 -24.22
CA LEU A 121 7.91 14.24 -24.63
C LEU A 121 6.84 15.07 -23.90
N GLY A 122 7.20 15.79 -22.84
CA GLY A 122 6.24 16.44 -21.94
C GLY A 122 5.41 15.44 -21.12
N ALA A 123 5.87 14.20 -20.96
CA ALA A 123 5.17 13.13 -20.25
C ALA A 123 5.47 13.10 -18.75
N THR A 124 6.48 13.83 -18.28
CA THR A 124 6.87 13.90 -16.86
C THR A 124 5.72 14.18 -15.89
N PRO A 125 4.80 15.14 -16.14
CA PRO A 125 3.67 15.37 -15.23
C PRO A 125 2.75 14.16 -15.07
N LEU A 126 2.60 13.33 -16.11
CA LEU A 126 1.79 12.11 -16.06
C LEU A 126 2.46 11.07 -15.16
N ILE A 127 3.75 10.81 -15.37
CA ILE A 127 4.52 9.88 -14.52
C ILE A 127 4.55 10.34 -13.06
N GLN A 128 4.59 11.65 -12.80
CA GLN A 128 4.49 12.19 -11.44
C GLN A 128 3.13 11.93 -10.80
N GLN A 129 2.04 12.06 -11.57
CA GLN A 129 0.71 11.73 -11.11
C GLN A 129 0.61 10.25 -10.75
N ASP A 130 1.10 9.37 -11.62
CA ASP A 130 1.10 7.91 -11.46
C ASP A 130 1.84 7.49 -10.17
N LEU A 131 3.09 7.96 -10.01
CA LEU A 131 3.87 7.71 -8.79
C LEU A 131 3.18 8.21 -7.52
N THR A 132 2.48 9.35 -7.59
CA THR A 132 1.71 9.89 -6.46
C THR A 132 0.53 8.97 -6.11
N VAL A 133 -0.20 8.50 -7.11
CA VAL A 133 -1.36 7.62 -6.95
C VAL A 133 -0.93 6.27 -6.37
N VAL A 134 0.07 5.61 -6.96
CA VAL A 134 0.58 4.32 -6.46
C VAL A 134 1.12 4.44 -5.04
N LYS A 135 1.78 5.55 -4.70
CA LYS A 135 2.23 5.80 -3.33
C LYS A 135 1.04 5.84 -2.37
N VAL A 136 0.00 6.62 -2.68
CA VAL A 136 -1.21 6.74 -1.84
C VAL A 136 -1.87 5.37 -1.64
N SER A 137 -2.01 4.58 -2.71
CA SER A 137 -2.61 3.24 -2.65
C SER A 137 -1.75 2.27 -1.83
N THR A 138 -0.44 2.31 -1.97
CA THR A 138 0.50 1.47 -1.18
C THR A 138 0.49 1.85 0.31
N ASP A 139 0.37 3.13 0.63
CA ASP A 139 0.21 3.61 2.01
C ASP A 139 -1.14 3.18 2.60
N ALA A 140 -2.20 3.16 1.79
CA ALA A 140 -3.51 2.67 2.20
C ALA A 140 -3.50 1.16 2.47
N LEU A 141 -2.84 0.36 1.61
CA LEU A 141 -2.61 -1.07 1.82
C LEU A 141 -1.88 -1.34 3.14
N GLY A 142 -0.77 -0.63 3.35
CA GLY A 142 0.01 -0.71 4.59
C GLY A 142 -0.80 -0.39 5.84
N THR A 143 -1.64 0.65 5.75
CA THR A 143 -2.53 1.05 6.84
C THR A 143 -3.59 -0.02 7.14
N ALA A 144 -4.19 -0.61 6.10
CA ALA A 144 -5.16 -1.70 6.24
C ALA A 144 -4.54 -2.94 6.91
N LEU A 145 -3.32 -3.32 6.50
CA LEU A 145 -2.59 -4.44 7.08
C LEU A 145 -2.28 -4.21 8.57
N VAL A 146 -1.74 -3.03 8.90
CA VAL A 146 -1.47 -2.65 10.30
C VAL A 146 -2.75 -2.70 11.14
N ALA A 147 -3.87 -2.17 10.64
CA ALA A 147 -5.14 -2.20 11.34
C ALA A 147 -5.59 -3.64 11.63
N CYS A 148 -5.52 -4.52 10.63
CA CYS A 148 -5.91 -5.92 10.79
C CYS A 148 -5.03 -6.69 11.77
N VAL A 149 -3.72 -6.49 11.77
CA VAL A 149 -2.82 -7.15 12.74
C VAL A 149 -2.96 -6.54 14.15
N SER A 150 -3.19 -5.22 14.26
CA SER A 150 -3.26 -4.51 15.54
C SER A 150 -4.50 -4.86 16.38
N THR A 151 -5.62 -5.25 15.77
CA THR A 151 -6.82 -5.73 16.50
C THR A 151 -6.53 -6.91 17.44
N ARG A 152 -5.43 -7.64 17.22
CA ARG A 152 -4.96 -8.68 18.15
C ARG A 152 -4.54 -8.10 19.50
N THR A 153 -3.92 -6.92 19.51
CA THR A 153 -3.37 -6.30 20.74
C THR A 153 -4.43 -5.73 21.67
N SER A 154 -5.60 -5.33 21.15
CA SER A 154 -6.72 -4.84 21.96
C SER A 154 -7.56 -5.97 22.59
N ASN A 155 -7.54 -7.19 22.02
CA ASN A 155 -8.26 -8.34 22.59
C ASN A 155 -7.41 -9.17 23.55
N THR A 156 -6.08 -9.26 23.37
CA THR A 156 -5.19 -9.94 24.32
C THR A 156 -5.04 -9.18 25.65
N SER A 157 -5.38 -7.88 25.68
CA SER A 157 -5.43 -7.07 26.92
C SER A 157 -6.71 -7.27 27.75
N ARG A 158 -7.62 -8.17 27.34
CA ARG A 158 -8.79 -8.60 28.12
C ARG A 158 -8.55 -9.85 28.99
N GLN A 159 -7.29 -10.21 29.23
CA GLN A 159 -6.94 -10.93 30.45
C GLN A 159 -6.99 -9.93 31.62
N PRO A 160 -7.72 -10.21 32.72
CA PRO A 160 -7.84 -9.27 33.84
C PRO A 160 -6.49 -9.11 34.53
N ARG A 161 -5.72 -8.09 34.14
CA ARG A 161 -4.64 -7.56 34.98
C ARG A 161 -5.24 -6.52 35.92
N SER A 162 -5.28 -6.89 37.19
CA SER A 162 -5.40 -5.96 38.30
C SER A 162 -4.39 -4.82 38.16
N SER A 163 -4.85 -3.61 38.47
CA SER A 163 -4.08 -2.42 38.89
C SER A 163 -3.00 -1.89 37.93
N ILE A 164 -3.19 -0.68 37.40
CA ILE A 164 -2.45 0.53 37.82
C ILE A 164 -2.90 1.74 36.99
N THR A 165 -3.17 2.80 37.75
CA THR A 165 -3.49 4.19 37.43
C THR A 165 -2.40 4.88 36.60
N ASP A 166 -2.78 5.58 35.52
CA ASP A 166 -2.50 7.01 35.28
C ASP A 166 -2.67 7.40 33.80
N ARG A 167 -3.40 8.49 33.56
CA ARG A 167 -3.58 9.13 32.26
C ARG A 167 -3.60 10.64 32.47
N PRO A 168 -2.97 11.42 31.58
CA PRO A 168 -3.55 12.69 31.19
C PRO A 168 -3.80 12.76 29.68
N SER A 169 -4.82 13.53 29.36
CA SER A 169 -5.49 13.72 28.08
C SER A 169 -5.18 15.08 27.45
N SER A 170 -5.28 15.16 26.12
CA SER A 170 -5.70 16.30 25.25
C SER A 170 -4.73 16.59 24.09
N PRO A 171 -5.08 17.43 23.09
CA PRO A 171 -6.22 17.32 22.18
C PRO A 171 -5.79 17.43 20.71
N SER A 172 -6.73 17.13 19.80
CA SER A 172 -6.56 17.07 18.35
C SER A 172 -6.51 18.44 17.66
N THR A 173 -5.63 18.59 16.67
CA THR A 173 -5.65 19.69 15.67
C THR A 173 -5.33 19.16 14.27
N LEU A 174 -5.93 19.78 13.25
CA LEU A 174 -5.85 19.52 11.79
C LEU A 174 -4.41 19.34 11.23
N PRO A 175 -4.18 18.52 10.18
CA PRO A 175 -2.83 18.18 9.73
C PRO A 175 -2.24 19.21 8.76
N THR A 176 -1.00 19.61 9.03
CA THR A 176 -0.05 20.28 8.12
C THR A 176 1.12 19.32 7.79
N LEU A 177 1.96 19.65 6.80
CA LEU A 177 3.09 18.85 6.23
C LEU A 177 4.01 18.10 7.23
N THR A 178 3.99 18.41 8.52
CA THR A 178 4.55 17.59 9.62
C THR A 178 3.92 16.18 9.73
N SER A 179 2.74 15.98 9.13
CA SER A 179 2.02 14.70 9.06
C SER A 179 2.77 13.62 8.28
N LEU A 180 3.55 13.99 7.25
CA LEU A 180 4.30 13.03 6.45
C LEU A 180 5.46 12.40 7.26
N CYS A 181 6.11 13.20 8.10
CA CYS A 181 7.22 12.76 8.95
C CYS A 181 6.75 11.96 10.19
N THR A 182 5.58 12.28 10.73
CA THR A 182 4.99 11.55 11.87
C THR A 182 4.38 10.21 11.46
N THR A 183 3.88 10.08 10.23
CA THR A 183 3.32 8.81 9.73
C THR A 183 4.43 7.78 9.47
N SER A 184 5.58 8.18 8.94
CA SER A 184 6.74 7.28 8.80
C SER A 184 7.33 6.90 10.17
N LEU A 185 7.37 7.83 11.14
CA LEU A 185 7.86 7.56 12.50
C LEU A 185 6.91 6.65 13.29
N ALA A 186 5.59 6.82 13.13
CA ALA A 186 4.58 5.95 13.75
C ALA A 186 4.61 4.54 13.15
N ARG A 187 4.85 4.43 11.83
CA ARG A 187 5.01 3.16 11.13
C ARG A 187 6.31 2.45 11.55
N ALA A 188 7.43 3.18 11.63
CA ALA A 188 8.69 2.68 12.17
C ALA A 188 8.57 2.24 13.65
N ARG A 189 7.77 2.94 14.45
CA ARG A 189 7.50 2.58 15.85
C ARG A 189 6.65 1.31 15.97
N LEU A 190 5.60 1.16 15.17
CA LEU A 190 4.77 -0.05 15.11
C LEU A 190 5.57 -1.28 14.66
N ILE A 191 6.44 -1.09 13.66
CA ILE A 191 7.36 -2.11 13.15
C ILE A 191 8.39 -2.50 14.23
N LYS A 192 8.96 -1.52 14.93
CA LYS A 192 9.86 -1.75 16.07
C LYS A 192 9.16 -2.47 17.21
N GLU A 193 7.91 -2.11 17.52
CA GLU A 193 7.12 -2.77 18.55
C GLU A 193 6.66 -4.17 18.17
N PHE A 194 6.43 -4.44 16.88
CA PHE A 194 6.17 -5.78 16.35
C PHE A 194 7.42 -6.66 16.45
N HIS A 195 8.59 -6.16 16.03
CA HIS A 195 9.87 -6.84 16.17
C HIS A 195 10.23 -7.14 17.64
N GLN A 196 9.97 -6.19 18.54
CA GLN A 196 10.16 -6.39 19.98
C GLN A 196 9.25 -7.46 20.59
N ARG A 197 8.06 -7.68 20.00
CA ARG A 197 7.10 -8.71 20.46
C ARG A 197 7.29 -10.06 19.78
N HIS A 198 7.95 -10.09 18.62
CA HIS A 198 8.21 -11.27 17.81
C HIS A 198 9.70 -11.32 17.42
N PRO A 199 10.62 -11.57 18.37
CA PRO A 199 12.06 -11.56 18.13
C PRO A 199 12.53 -12.64 17.14
N ASP A 200 11.70 -13.67 16.91
CA ASP A 200 11.95 -14.78 15.98
C ASP A 200 11.27 -14.58 14.62
N ALA A 201 10.54 -13.48 14.40
CA ALA A 201 10.01 -13.16 13.08
C ALA A 201 11.20 -12.86 12.14
N PRO A 202 11.42 -13.67 11.08
CA PRO A 202 12.56 -13.51 10.18
C PRO A 202 12.50 -12.15 9.48
N CYS A 203 13.62 -11.78 8.84
CA CYS A 203 14.03 -10.52 8.20
C CYS A 203 13.02 -9.70 7.36
N ALA A 204 11.73 -10.08 7.31
CA ALA A 204 10.62 -9.52 6.56
C ALA A 204 10.29 -8.04 6.77
N ILE A 205 11.02 -7.38 7.67
CA ILE A 205 10.88 -5.96 7.99
C ILE A 205 11.83 -5.10 7.14
N GLN A 206 12.87 -5.68 6.53
CA GLN A 206 13.76 -4.93 5.63
C GLN A 206 13.05 -4.49 4.34
N GLY A 207 12.08 -5.24 3.82
CA GLY A 207 11.25 -4.81 2.67
C GLY A 207 10.46 -3.52 2.90
N ILE A 208 10.06 -3.21 4.14
CA ILE A 208 9.35 -1.96 4.43
C ILE A 208 10.30 -0.75 4.42
N TYR A 209 11.59 -0.95 4.72
CA TYR A 209 12.61 0.08 4.56
C TYR A 209 12.88 0.41 3.07
N SER A 210 12.56 -0.48 2.15
CA SER A 210 12.65 -0.20 0.72
C SER A 210 11.56 0.75 0.21
N ILE A 211 10.42 0.85 0.90
CA ILE A 211 9.40 1.89 0.62
C ILE A 211 9.94 3.29 0.97
N LEU A 212 10.87 3.39 1.94
CA LEU A 212 11.61 4.62 2.22
C LEU A 212 12.62 4.98 1.11
N LEU A 213 13.15 3.98 0.38
CA LEU A 213 13.97 4.20 -0.82
C LEU A 213 13.12 4.65 -2.00
N ALA A 214 11.90 4.11 -2.15
CA ALA A 214 10.94 4.64 -3.12
C ALA A 214 10.62 6.12 -2.84
N ASP A 215 10.44 6.48 -1.57
CA ASP A 215 10.23 7.87 -1.14
C ASP A 215 11.48 8.76 -1.41
N GLN A 216 12.68 8.20 -1.37
CA GLN A 216 13.91 8.88 -1.77
C GLN A 216 14.03 9.02 -3.28
N ALA A 217 13.75 7.98 -4.06
CA ALA A 217 13.76 8.02 -5.53
C ALA A 217 12.70 8.99 -6.07
N ILE A 218 11.51 9.00 -5.46
CA ILE A 218 10.46 10.01 -5.65
C ILE A 218 11.04 11.39 -5.35
N ARG A 219 11.61 11.63 -4.15
CA ARG A 219 12.22 12.93 -3.83
C ARG A 219 13.31 13.34 -4.84
N ASP A 220 14.20 12.43 -5.21
CA ASP A 220 15.29 12.69 -6.14
C ASP A 220 14.74 13.02 -7.54
N TYR A 221 13.66 12.35 -7.96
CA TYR A 221 12.91 12.67 -9.18
C TYR A 221 12.24 14.05 -9.12
N PHE A 222 11.65 14.40 -7.97
CA PHE A 222 10.92 15.66 -7.78
C PHE A 222 11.81 16.88 -7.55
N TYR A 223 13.02 16.70 -7.02
CA TYR A 223 13.82 17.80 -6.44
C TYR A 223 15.28 17.86 -6.90
N SER A 224 15.65 17.20 -8.01
CA SER A 224 17.04 17.07 -8.48
C SER A 224 17.80 18.39 -8.70
N THR A 225 17.16 19.56 -8.72
CA THR A 225 17.83 20.83 -9.00
C THR A 225 18.18 21.71 -7.79
N HIS A 226 17.68 21.47 -6.57
CA HIS A 226 17.81 22.47 -5.47
C HIS A 226 18.15 21.97 -4.06
N TRP A 227 18.69 20.76 -3.88
CA TRP A 227 19.21 20.36 -2.57
C TRP A 227 20.69 20.74 -2.39
N ASP A 228 20.94 22.02 -2.06
CA ASP A 228 22.17 22.38 -1.35
C ASP A 228 22.08 21.82 0.07
N ALA A 229 22.63 20.62 0.26
CA ALA A 229 22.67 19.96 1.55
C ALA A 229 23.67 20.66 2.48
N THR A 230 23.22 21.71 3.16
CA THR A 230 23.75 22.08 4.47
C THR A 230 22.75 21.69 5.55
N CYS A 231 22.98 20.53 6.13
CA CYS A 231 22.51 20.13 7.46
C CYS A 231 23.72 19.64 8.24
#